data_AF-A0A1M7J9Q4-F1
#
_entry.id   AF-A0A1M7J9Q4-F1
#
_cell.length_a   1.000
_cell.length_b   1.000
_cell.length_c   1.000
_cell.angle_alpha   90.00
_cell.angle_beta   90.00
_cell.angle_gamma   90.00
#
_symmetry.space_group_name_H-M   'P 1'
#
loop_
_entity.id
_entity.type
_entity.pdbx_description
1 polymer ?
#
loop_
_entity_poly.entity_id
_entity_poly.type
_entity_poly.pdbx_seq_one_letter_code
_entity_poly.pdbx_strand_id
1 'polypeptide(L)'
;MPRLRRLRALGAALALSVVTGIAAAPVAASAAAPVKTPSAPAKLPSGIEALAPYVAQTSCEWVDKPGAIAFGALLKATYPDTSYGVTRSCTGTMSSEHYDGRAVDWMNSIRKPSQAAQATAVLNWLFATDSAGNKYANARRLGVMYIIWDGRIWGSYNAAWKPYSTCASHPEASWDTTCHRDHVHFSLSWAGAMKRTSFWTGSVAANDFGPCRTADLNYAAPYRALNAAKCTTYATLSAPAGSPAAYAGLVKFSGAQLQSGASGNAVKALQAALGLTADGAFGPKTAAAVVSFKTAHKLPGTAVVDAATWRALLAAHKPAPPAAKPSTPAAKPATPAATAKPATAKPAAPNPLTQYRDTVLKYGSKGAAVTALQRRLKLPTVTGTFATKTQNAVKIFQRTHHLPVTGIVDRKTWTALGA
;
A
#
# COMPACT_ATOMS: atom_id res chain seq x y z
N MET A 1 56.50 48.34 -80.55
CA MET A 1 57.77 48.35 -79.77
C MET A 1 57.46 48.13 -78.28
N PRO A 2 58.43 47.75 -77.42
CA PRO A 2 58.13 46.94 -76.23
C PRO A 2 58.26 47.66 -74.87
N ARG A 3 57.59 47.09 -73.84
CA ARG A 3 58.11 46.73 -72.48
C ARG A 3 56.93 46.17 -71.66
N LEU A 4 56.92 44.95 -71.13
CA LEU A 4 57.81 44.25 -70.17
C LEU A 4 57.75 44.77 -68.71
N ARG A 5 57.03 43.99 -67.89
CA ARG A 5 57.21 43.68 -66.45
C ARG A 5 58.10 44.60 -65.60
N ARG A 6 57.57 45.00 -64.42
CA ARG A 6 58.26 44.90 -63.12
C ARG A 6 57.29 44.96 -61.93
N LEU A 7 56.70 43.81 -61.59
CA LEU A 7 56.20 43.57 -60.22
C LEU A 7 57.43 43.28 -59.34
N ARG A 8 57.61 44.06 -58.27
CA ARG A 8 58.57 43.73 -57.20
C ARG A 8 57.84 42.92 -56.13
N ALA A 9 58.34 41.73 -55.82
CA ALA A 9 57.88 40.98 -54.67
C ALA A 9 58.43 41.59 -53.38
N LEU A 10 57.59 41.64 -52.34
CA LEU A 10 58.00 41.75 -50.95
C LEU A 10 57.57 40.45 -50.27
N GLY A 11 58.54 39.66 -49.81
CA GLY A 11 58.29 38.34 -49.25
C GLY A 11 57.82 38.42 -47.81
N ALA A 12 56.60 37.98 -47.53
CA ALA A 12 56.20 37.57 -46.20
C ALA A 12 56.59 36.10 -46.00
N ALA A 13 57.48 35.81 -45.06
CA ALA A 13 57.87 34.44 -44.75
C ALA A 13 56.72 33.72 -44.02
N LEU A 14 56.03 32.82 -44.72
CA LEU A 14 54.94 32.05 -44.13
C LEU A 14 55.52 30.94 -43.25
N ALA A 15 55.52 31.15 -41.93
CA ALA A 15 55.92 30.14 -40.96
C ALA A 15 54.91 28.98 -41.00
N LEU A 16 55.30 27.85 -41.60
CA LEU A 16 54.45 26.69 -41.78
C LEU A 16 54.35 25.87 -40.49
N SER A 17 53.56 26.36 -39.54
CA SER A 17 53.22 25.65 -38.31
C SER A 17 52.47 24.36 -38.66
N VAL A 18 53.18 23.23 -38.63
CA VAL A 18 52.58 21.90 -38.81
C VAL A 18 51.75 21.56 -37.57
N VAL A 19 50.48 21.98 -37.59
CA VAL A 19 49.49 21.52 -36.62
C VAL A 19 49.23 20.05 -36.91
N THR A 20 49.83 19.16 -36.12
CA THR A 20 49.50 17.75 -36.07
C THR A 20 48.09 17.58 -35.50
N GLY A 21 47.10 17.78 -36.36
CA GLY A 21 45.70 17.57 -36.04
C GLY A 21 45.45 16.13 -35.65
N ILE A 22 45.47 15.84 -34.35
CA ILE A 22 45.00 14.58 -33.80
C ILE A 22 43.51 14.52 -34.13
N ALA A 23 43.19 13.78 -35.19
CA ALA A 23 41.82 13.47 -35.56
C ALA A 23 41.23 12.59 -34.45
N ALA A 24 40.61 13.24 -33.46
CA ALA A 24 39.83 12.57 -32.44
C ALA A 24 38.70 11.84 -33.14
N ALA A 25 38.87 10.53 -33.34
CA ALA A 25 37.84 9.67 -33.90
C ALA A 25 36.56 9.88 -33.07
N PRO A 26 35.39 10.06 -33.72
CA PRO A 26 34.17 10.34 -32.99
C PRO A 26 33.91 9.18 -32.03
N VAL A 27 34.04 9.46 -30.73
CA VAL A 27 33.75 8.49 -29.68
C VAL A 27 32.27 8.15 -29.83
N ALA A 28 32.00 6.99 -30.42
CA ALA A 28 30.65 6.52 -30.65
C ALA A 28 29.96 6.42 -29.29
N ALA A 29 29.10 7.39 -28.98
CA ALA A 29 28.40 7.45 -27.72
C ALA A 29 27.56 6.16 -27.61
N SER A 30 28.01 5.25 -26.74
CA SER A 30 27.40 3.92 -26.61
C SER A 30 25.92 4.10 -26.30
N ALA A 31 25.08 3.81 -27.30
CA ALA A 31 23.66 4.08 -27.22
C ALA A 31 23.08 3.27 -26.06
N ALA A 32 22.64 3.98 -25.01
CA ALA A 32 22.19 3.35 -23.78
C ALA A 32 21.11 2.30 -24.10
N ALA A 33 21.35 1.06 -23.68
CA ALA A 33 20.51 -0.07 -24.07
C ALA A 33 19.02 0.23 -23.79
N PRO A 34 18.12 -0.04 -24.75
CA PRO A 34 16.75 0.45 -24.71
C PRO A 34 16.05 -0.01 -23.44
N VAL A 35 15.47 0.95 -22.71
CA VAL A 35 14.77 0.69 -21.46
C VAL A 35 13.56 -0.20 -21.77
N LYS A 36 13.57 -1.42 -21.22
CA LYS A 36 12.47 -2.39 -21.39
C LYS A 36 11.14 -1.77 -20.99
N THR A 37 10.08 -2.10 -21.71
CA THR A 37 8.70 -1.79 -21.34
C THR A 37 8.01 -3.06 -20.81
N PRO A 38 6.92 -2.93 -20.02
CA PRO A 38 6.16 -4.08 -19.55
C PRO A 38 5.51 -4.86 -20.70
N SER A 39 5.53 -6.19 -20.64
CA SER A 39 4.87 -7.03 -21.64
C SER A 39 3.35 -7.01 -21.47
N ALA A 40 2.63 -6.72 -22.55
CA ALA A 40 1.18 -6.97 -22.64
C ALA A 40 0.90 -8.45 -23.01
N PRO A 41 -0.31 -8.97 -22.76
CA PRO A 41 -0.71 -10.31 -23.23
C PRO A 41 -0.66 -10.40 -24.76
N ALA A 42 -0.26 -11.57 -25.29
CA ALA A 42 -0.11 -11.80 -26.72
C ALA A 42 -1.43 -11.78 -27.53
N LYS A 43 -2.59 -11.81 -26.85
CA LYS A 43 -3.91 -11.64 -27.46
C LYS A 43 -4.74 -10.71 -26.58
N LEU A 44 -5.03 -9.52 -27.09
CA LEU A 44 -5.95 -8.53 -26.50
C LEU A 44 -7.16 -8.38 -27.44
N PRO A 45 -8.36 -8.09 -26.91
CA PRO A 45 -9.52 -7.81 -27.75
C PRO A 45 -9.38 -6.49 -28.50
N SER A 46 -10.07 -6.38 -29.64
CA SER A 46 -10.23 -5.12 -30.40
C SER A 46 -10.94 -4.04 -29.57
N GLY A 47 -11.95 -4.43 -28.79
CA GLY A 47 -12.56 -3.59 -27.76
C GLY A 47 -11.59 -3.29 -26.61
N ILE A 48 -11.86 -2.20 -25.90
CA ILE A 48 -11.02 -1.69 -24.81
C ILE A 48 -11.88 -0.96 -23.77
N GLU A 49 -11.47 -1.03 -22.51
CA GLU A 49 -12.06 -0.30 -21.38
C GLU A 49 -12.25 1.20 -21.68
N ALA A 50 -13.25 1.82 -21.06
CA ALA A 50 -13.32 3.28 -20.98
C ALA A 50 -12.12 3.84 -20.18
N LEU A 51 -11.87 5.15 -20.28
CA LEU A 51 -11.02 5.82 -19.28
C LEU A 51 -11.70 5.72 -17.91
N ALA A 52 -10.97 5.22 -16.92
CA ALA A 52 -11.54 4.93 -15.60
C ALA A 52 -12.05 6.22 -14.92
N PRO A 53 -13.31 6.24 -14.42
CA PRO A 53 -13.83 7.35 -13.64
C PRO A 53 -13.10 7.45 -12.30
N TYR A 54 -13.09 8.64 -11.68
CA TYR A 54 -12.64 8.75 -10.30
C TYR A 54 -13.64 8.06 -9.36
N VAL A 55 -13.14 7.09 -8.59
CA VAL A 55 -13.87 6.35 -7.57
C VAL A 55 -13.07 6.44 -6.29
N ALA A 56 -13.46 7.36 -5.41
CA ALA A 56 -12.82 7.55 -4.13
C ALA A 56 -12.80 6.24 -3.32
N GLN A 57 -11.72 6.04 -2.59
CA GLN A 57 -11.64 5.10 -1.48
C GLN A 57 -12.85 5.23 -0.53
N THR A 58 -13.56 4.13 -0.28
CA THR A 58 -14.75 4.09 0.61
C THR A 58 -14.61 3.09 1.76
N SER A 59 -13.80 2.05 1.59
CA SER A 59 -13.56 1.01 2.60
C SER A 59 -12.15 1.09 3.19
N CYS A 60 -11.95 0.47 4.35
CA CYS A 60 -10.63 0.08 4.81
C CYS A 60 -10.66 -1.42 5.07
N GLU A 61 -9.97 -2.18 4.23
CA GLU A 61 -10.07 -3.65 4.14
C GLU A 61 -8.75 -4.33 4.51
N TRP A 62 -7.61 -3.66 4.26
CA TRP A 62 -6.26 -4.22 4.45
C TRP A 62 -6.03 -5.57 3.74
N VAL A 63 -6.64 -5.73 2.56
CA VAL A 63 -6.48 -6.89 1.67
C VAL A 63 -5.99 -6.44 0.30
N ASP A 64 -4.79 -6.86 -0.07
CA ASP A 64 -4.17 -6.60 -1.38
C ASP A 64 -5.06 -7.13 -2.51
N LYS A 65 -5.46 -6.28 -3.46
CA LYS A 65 -6.36 -6.69 -4.55
C LYS A 65 -5.59 -7.41 -5.69
N PRO A 66 -6.15 -8.45 -6.31
CA PRO A 66 -5.39 -9.39 -7.15
C PRO A 66 -4.75 -8.76 -8.40
N GLY A 67 -5.36 -7.72 -8.97
CA GLY A 67 -4.84 -6.95 -10.08
C GLY A 67 -3.77 -5.92 -9.68
N ALA A 68 -3.86 -5.36 -8.47
CA ALA A 68 -2.80 -4.53 -7.90
C ALA A 68 -1.53 -5.35 -7.64
N ILE A 69 -1.69 -6.57 -7.08
CA ILE A 69 -0.58 -7.55 -6.96
C ILE A 69 -0.03 -7.90 -8.35
N ALA A 70 -0.89 -8.23 -9.31
CA ALA A 70 -0.46 -8.64 -10.65
C ALA A 70 0.27 -7.53 -11.42
N PHE A 71 -0.17 -6.27 -11.29
CA PHE A 71 0.48 -5.12 -11.90
C PHE A 71 1.82 -4.80 -11.24
N GLY A 72 1.90 -4.79 -9.90
CA GLY A 72 3.18 -4.65 -9.19
C GLY A 72 4.17 -5.77 -9.54
N ALA A 73 3.67 -7.01 -9.67
CA ALA A 73 4.47 -8.15 -10.12
C ALA A 73 4.97 -7.99 -11.57
N LEU A 74 4.15 -7.46 -12.49
CA LEU A 74 4.55 -7.15 -13.87
C LEU A 74 5.65 -6.08 -13.91
N LEU A 75 5.49 -4.98 -13.16
CA LEU A 75 6.53 -3.95 -13.05
C LEU A 75 7.83 -4.53 -12.52
N LYS A 76 7.79 -5.33 -11.46
CA LYS A 76 8.98 -5.98 -10.89
C LYS A 76 9.58 -7.06 -11.81
N ALA A 77 8.79 -7.77 -12.60
CA ALA A 77 9.31 -8.70 -13.61
C ALA A 77 10.04 -7.97 -14.75
N THR A 78 9.58 -6.76 -15.09
CA THR A 78 10.21 -5.88 -16.09
C THR A 78 11.53 -5.29 -15.56
N TYR A 79 11.55 -4.92 -14.27
CA TYR A 79 12.70 -4.28 -13.59
C TYR A 79 13.03 -4.98 -12.25
N PRO A 80 13.82 -6.07 -12.26
CA PRO A 80 14.01 -6.96 -11.10
C PRO A 80 14.69 -6.31 -9.86
N ASP A 81 15.39 -5.20 -10.06
CA ASP A 81 16.01 -4.35 -9.04
C ASP A 81 14.98 -3.60 -8.18
N THR A 82 13.76 -3.42 -8.68
CA THR A 82 12.71 -2.63 -8.02
C THR A 82 11.88 -3.45 -7.01
N SER A 83 11.02 -2.78 -6.26
CA SER A 83 10.04 -3.41 -5.36
C SER A 83 8.72 -2.65 -5.37
N TYR A 84 7.67 -3.21 -4.77
CA TYR A 84 6.37 -2.53 -4.68
C TYR A 84 5.63 -2.84 -3.38
N GLY A 85 4.70 -1.97 -3.00
CA GLY A 85 3.72 -2.15 -1.93
C GLY A 85 2.29 -1.97 -2.44
N VAL A 86 1.30 -2.56 -1.75
CA VAL A 86 -0.13 -2.52 -2.15
C VAL A 86 -1.00 -1.98 -1.02
N THR A 87 -1.23 -2.71 0.08
CA THR A 87 -2.04 -2.20 1.22
C THR A 87 -1.26 -1.45 2.30
N ARG A 88 -1.96 -0.54 2.99
CA ARG A 88 -1.54 0.14 4.24
C ARG A 88 -2.63 -0.04 5.31
N SER A 89 -2.27 -0.19 6.57
CA SER A 89 -3.22 -0.45 7.67
C SER A 89 -4.11 0.76 8.03
N CYS A 90 -5.30 0.54 8.60
CA CYS A 90 -6.29 1.58 8.89
C CYS A 90 -5.84 2.60 9.98
N THR A 91 -5.24 3.72 9.55
CA THR A 91 -4.71 4.79 10.42
C THR A 91 -5.72 5.90 10.76
N GLY A 92 -6.75 6.11 9.94
CA GLY A 92 -7.84 7.06 10.20
C GLY A 92 -7.83 8.37 9.42
N THR A 93 -7.03 8.43 8.35
CA THR A 93 -7.13 9.42 7.26
C THR A 93 -7.35 8.64 5.97
N MET A 94 -8.61 8.49 5.54
CA MET A 94 -8.96 7.69 4.36
C MET A 94 -8.71 8.48 3.06
N SER A 95 -7.43 8.74 2.77
CA SER A 95 -6.96 9.63 1.69
C SER A 95 -6.17 8.90 0.58
N SER A 96 -6.34 7.58 0.45
CA SER A 96 -5.64 6.77 -0.57
C SER A 96 -6.23 5.36 -0.71
N GLU A 97 -6.19 4.80 -1.91
CA GLU A 97 -6.55 3.42 -2.24
C GLU A 97 -5.58 2.35 -1.70
N HIS A 98 -4.60 2.70 -0.87
CA HIS A 98 -3.89 1.70 -0.06
C HIS A 98 -4.76 1.08 1.04
N TYR A 99 -5.84 1.76 1.44
CA TYR A 99 -6.74 1.27 2.49
C TYR A 99 -7.76 0.25 1.96
N ASP A 100 -8.26 0.46 0.74
CA ASP A 100 -9.12 -0.49 0.03
C ASP A 100 -8.33 -1.52 -0.82
N GLY A 101 -7.03 -1.27 -1.05
CA GLY A 101 -6.06 -2.21 -1.62
C GLY A 101 -5.92 -2.15 -3.15
N ARG A 102 -6.43 -1.09 -3.80
CA ARG A 102 -6.31 -0.88 -5.26
C ARG A 102 -5.04 -0.14 -5.68
N ALA A 103 -4.33 0.50 -4.75
CA ALA A 103 -3.11 1.22 -5.03
C ALA A 103 -1.87 0.31 -5.16
N VAL A 104 -0.86 0.78 -5.90
CA VAL A 104 0.47 0.18 -6.04
C VAL A 104 1.52 1.28 -5.93
N ASP A 105 2.33 1.25 -4.88
CA ASP A 105 3.57 2.05 -4.81
C ASP A 105 4.69 1.25 -5.45
N TRP A 106 5.23 1.70 -6.57
CA TRP A 106 6.39 1.09 -7.22
C TRP A 106 7.66 1.87 -6.87
N MET A 107 8.55 1.25 -6.09
CA MET A 107 9.74 1.86 -5.51
C MET A 107 10.80 2.09 -6.58
N ASN A 108 10.78 3.30 -7.12
CA ASN A 108 11.50 3.75 -8.29
C ASN A 108 11.65 5.27 -8.19
N SER A 109 12.88 5.80 -8.16
CA SER A 109 13.14 7.20 -7.79
C SER A 109 13.65 8.07 -8.94
N ILE A 110 13.06 9.27 -9.10
CA ILE A 110 13.48 10.24 -10.13
C ILE A 110 14.87 10.81 -9.87
N ARG A 111 15.36 10.81 -8.61
CA ARG A 111 16.72 11.25 -8.27
C ARG A 111 17.82 10.28 -8.75
N LYS A 112 17.45 9.16 -9.38
CA LYS A 112 18.38 8.19 -9.99
C LYS A 112 18.09 8.10 -11.50
N PRO A 113 19.01 8.51 -12.40
CA PRO A 113 18.72 8.61 -13.84
C PRO A 113 18.22 7.32 -14.50
N SER A 114 18.76 6.16 -14.13
CA SER A 114 18.28 4.86 -14.63
C SER A 114 16.83 4.58 -14.23
N GLN A 115 16.47 4.92 -12.99
CA GLN A 115 15.13 4.73 -12.43
C GLN A 115 14.13 5.75 -12.99
N ALA A 116 14.52 7.02 -13.14
CA ALA A 116 13.75 8.02 -13.89
C ALA A 116 13.42 7.55 -15.32
N ALA A 117 14.37 6.90 -16.00
CA ALA A 117 14.16 6.34 -17.33
C ALA A 117 13.22 5.11 -17.32
N GLN A 118 13.33 4.21 -16.33
CA GLN A 118 12.35 3.11 -16.12
C GLN A 118 10.92 3.64 -15.93
N ALA A 119 10.74 4.65 -15.05
CA ALA A 119 9.44 5.27 -14.82
C ALA A 119 8.88 5.91 -16.11
N THR A 120 9.74 6.60 -16.87
CA THR A 120 9.36 7.23 -18.15
C THR A 120 8.94 6.19 -19.19
N ALA A 121 9.65 5.05 -19.29
CA ALA A 121 9.29 3.96 -20.19
C ALA A 121 7.93 3.32 -19.82
N VAL A 122 7.63 3.15 -18.53
CA VAL A 122 6.31 2.68 -18.07
C VAL A 122 5.20 3.69 -18.39
N LEU A 123 5.41 4.99 -18.14
CA LEU A 123 4.42 6.02 -18.44
C LEU A 123 4.13 6.11 -19.94
N ASN A 124 5.17 6.07 -20.78
CA ASN A 124 5.01 6.05 -22.23
C ASN A 124 4.26 4.79 -22.71
N TRP A 125 4.55 3.62 -22.13
CA TRP A 125 3.85 2.38 -22.44
C TRP A 125 2.38 2.38 -21.98
N LEU A 126 2.07 3.00 -20.83
CA LEU A 126 0.71 3.20 -20.33
C LEU A 126 -0.10 4.16 -21.21
N PHE A 127 0.53 5.24 -21.67
CA PHE A 127 -0.13 6.31 -22.43
C PHE A 127 -0.16 6.09 -23.95
N ALA A 128 0.61 5.12 -24.46
CA ALA A 128 0.68 4.76 -25.88
C ALA A 128 -0.69 4.57 -26.53
N THR A 129 -0.77 4.95 -27.80
CA THR A 129 -1.90 4.63 -28.69
C THR A 129 -1.74 3.20 -29.21
N ASP A 130 -2.76 2.34 -29.12
CA ASP A 130 -2.71 1.02 -29.76
C ASP A 130 -2.95 1.08 -31.29
N SER A 131 -2.74 -0.04 -31.98
CA SER A 131 -2.88 -0.14 -33.44
C SER A 131 -4.30 0.09 -33.96
N ALA A 132 -5.31 0.12 -33.08
CA ALA A 132 -6.68 0.51 -33.38
C ALA A 132 -6.98 1.99 -33.05
N GLY A 133 -5.95 2.80 -32.79
CA GLY A 133 -6.07 4.24 -32.53
C GLY A 133 -6.45 4.59 -31.08
N ASN A 134 -6.50 3.62 -30.16
CA ASN A 134 -6.91 3.89 -28.79
C ASN A 134 -5.79 4.54 -27.98
N LYS A 135 -5.90 5.85 -27.75
CA LYS A 135 -5.04 6.59 -26.81
C LYS A 135 -5.12 5.98 -25.40
N TYR A 136 -4.02 6.04 -24.66
CA TYR A 136 -3.87 5.53 -23.29
C TYR A 136 -4.17 4.03 -23.15
N ALA A 137 -3.75 3.23 -24.14
CA ALA A 137 -4.19 1.85 -24.30
C ALA A 137 -3.93 0.99 -23.05
N ASN A 138 -2.67 0.89 -22.59
CA ASN A 138 -2.37 0.04 -21.43
C ASN A 138 -2.87 0.64 -20.11
N ALA A 139 -2.96 1.97 -19.97
CA ALA A 139 -3.62 2.60 -18.82
C ALA A 139 -5.10 2.19 -18.72
N ARG A 140 -5.84 2.23 -19.84
CA ARG A 140 -7.24 1.77 -19.92
C ARG A 140 -7.34 0.26 -19.66
N ARG A 141 -6.54 -0.56 -20.35
CA ARG A 141 -6.61 -2.04 -20.25
C ARG A 141 -6.18 -2.58 -18.88
N LEU A 142 -5.26 -1.92 -18.17
CA LEU A 142 -4.96 -2.24 -16.76
C LEU A 142 -5.98 -1.66 -15.77
N GLY A 143 -6.85 -0.76 -16.23
CA GLY A 143 -7.83 -0.06 -15.39
C GLY A 143 -7.19 0.96 -14.44
N VAL A 144 -6.13 1.66 -14.86
CA VAL A 144 -5.52 2.76 -14.09
C VAL A 144 -6.52 3.90 -13.93
N MET A 145 -6.71 4.38 -12.71
CA MET A 145 -7.59 5.50 -12.36
C MET A 145 -6.82 6.80 -12.23
N TYR A 146 -5.67 6.78 -11.54
CA TYR A 146 -4.71 7.89 -11.52
C TYR A 146 -3.28 7.40 -11.27
N ILE A 147 -2.31 8.28 -11.55
CA ILE A 147 -0.87 8.07 -11.29
C ILE A 147 -0.32 9.32 -10.59
N ILE A 148 0.50 9.17 -9.55
CA ILE A 148 1.27 10.27 -8.94
C ILE A 148 2.77 10.00 -9.14
N TRP A 149 3.47 11.00 -9.66
CA TRP A 149 4.91 10.95 -9.95
C TRP A 149 5.49 12.37 -9.97
N ASP A 150 6.65 12.55 -9.34
CA ASP A 150 7.41 13.81 -9.27
C ASP A 150 6.57 15.07 -9.00
N GLY A 151 5.82 15.06 -7.89
CA GLY A 151 4.99 16.19 -7.48
C GLY A 151 3.84 16.52 -8.44
N ARG A 152 3.47 15.59 -9.32
CA ARG A 152 2.37 15.72 -10.29
C ARG A 152 1.43 14.53 -10.22
N ILE A 153 0.16 14.73 -10.56
CA ILE A 153 -0.88 13.70 -10.64
C ILE A 153 -1.52 13.69 -12.03
N TRP A 154 -1.67 12.52 -12.63
CA TRP A 154 -2.45 12.27 -13.86
C TRP A 154 -3.70 11.46 -13.53
N GLY A 155 -4.87 11.86 -14.02
CA GLY A 155 -6.12 11.13 -13.79
C GLY A 155 -6.78 10.67 -15.08
N SER A 156 -7.12 9.38 -15.21
CA SER A 156 -7.86 8.84 -16.38
C SER A 156 -9.16 9.60 -16.62
N TYR A 157 -9.84 10.00 -15.54
CA TYR A 157 -11.10 10.75 -15.53
C TYR A 157 -11.02 12.19 -16.09
N ASN A 158 -9.82 12.68 -16.44
CA ASN A 158 -9.64 13.93 -17.21
C ASN A 158 -8.47 13.88 -18.24
N ALA A 159 -7.80 12.73 -18.35
CA ALA A 159 -6.63 12.46 -19.19
C ALA A 159 -5.43 13.43 -19.04
N ALA A 160 -5.39 14.24 -17.98
CA ALA A 160 -4.45 15.36 -17.85
C ALA A 160 -3.54 15.27 -16.60
N TRP A 161 -2.30 15.74 -16.75
CA TRP A 161 -1.38 15.98 -15.63
C TRP A 161 -1.69 17.31 -14.94
N LYS A 162 -1.63 17.34 -13.61
CA LYS A 162 -1.75 18.54 -12.77
C LYS A 162 -0.68 18.52 -11.67
N PRO A 163 -0.32 19.67 -11.06
CA PRO A 163 0.46 19.69 -9.82
C PRO A 163 -0.23 18.86 -8.73
N TYR A 164 0.54 18.14 -7.92
CA TYR A 164 0.05 17.37 -6.78
C TYR A 164 0.38 18.10 -5.47
N SER A 165 -0.66 18.52 -4.75
CA SER A 165 -0.51 19.28 -3.50
C SER A 165 0.41 20.51 -3.67
N THR A 166 1.14 20.90 -2.62
CA THR A 166 2.16 21.96 -2.62
C THR A 166 3.53 21.51 -3.16
N CYS A 167 3.65 20.34 -3.79
CA CYS A 167 4.97 19.75 -4.11
C CYS A 167 5.90 20.58 -5.02
N ALA A 168 5.36 21.58 -5.73
CA ALA A 168 6.14 22.55 -6.49
C ALA A 168 6.94 23.53 -5.61
N SER A 169 6.49 23.83 -4.38
CA SER A 169 7.21 24.66 -3.41
C SER A 169 8.14 23.86 -2.48
N HIS A 170 8.23 22.53 -2.68
CA HIS A 170 9.03 21.63 -1.86
C HIS A 170 9.96 20.73 -2.71
N PRO A 171 11.07 21.26 -3.25
CA PRO A 171 12.06 20.49 -4.01
C PRO A 171 13.00 19.63 -3.14
N GLU A 172 13.02 19.85 -1.81
CA GLU A 172 13.92 19.21 -0.86
C GLU A 172 13.65 17.71 -0.67
N ALA A 173 14.73 16.94 -0.41
CA ALA A 173 14.65 15.47 -0.36
C ALA A 173 13.80 14.92 0.79
N SER A 174 13.59 15.69 1.86
CA SER A 174 12.68 15.34 2.96
C SER A 174 11.21 15.23 2.53
N TRP A 175 10.83 15.79 1.37
CA TRP A 175 9.50 15.67 0.79
C TRP A 175 9.38 14.58 -0.29
N ASP A 176 10.44 13.82 -0.58
CA ASP A 176 10.43 12.87 -1.71
C ASP A 176 9.29 11.84 -1.61
N THR A 177 9.03 11.29 -0.43
CA THR A 177 7.93 10.34 -0.21
C THR A 177 6.56 11.01 -0.28
N THR A 178 6.42 12.22 0.24
CA THR A 178 5.16 13.01 0.16
C THR A 178 4.84 13.40 -1.28
N CYS A 179 5.88 13.67 -2.07
CA CYS A 179 5.79 14.16 -3.45
C CYS A 179 6.08 13.08 -4.50
N HIS A 180 6.16 11.81 -4.11
CA HIS A 180 6.26 10.67 -5.03
C HIS A 180 7.48 10.80 -5.99
N ARG A 181 8.65 11.06 -5.40
CA ARG A 181 9.97 11.17 -6.07
C ARG A 181 10.90 10.01 -5.77
N ASP A 182 10.59 9.22 -4.74
CA ASP A 182 11.22 7.95 -4.37
C ASP A 182 10.42 6.72 -4.86
N HIS A 183 9.16 6.91 -5.24
CA HIS A 183 8.27 5.90 -5.82
C HIS A 183 7.27 6.49 -6.82
N VAL A 184 6.85 5.70 -7.81
CA VAL A 184 5.68 5.98 -8.64
C VAL A 184 4.46 5.36 -7.95
N HIS A 185 3.41 6.15 -7.70
CA HIS A 185 2.16 5.62 -7.15
C HIS A 185 1.11 5.47 -8.25
N PHE A 186 0.51 4.29 -8.37
CA PHE A 186 -0.60 4.01 -9.26
C PHE A 186 -1.85 3.67 -8.44
N SER A 187 -2.98 4.28 -8.76
CA SER A 187 -4.28 3.91 -8.20
C SER A 187 -5.14 3.27 -9.28
N LEU A 188 -5.68 2.08 -9.01
CA LEU A 188 -6.50 1.33 -9.97
C LEU A 188 -8.00 1.54 -9.72
N SER A 189 -8.79 1.46 -10.79
CA SER A 189 -10.23 1.22 -10.75
C SER A 189 -10.54 -0.13 -10.10
N TRP A 190 -11.76 -0.34 -9.62
CA TRP A 190 -12.16 -1.64 -9.05
C TRP A 190 -12.09 -2.79 -10.07
N ALA A 191 -12.39 -2.54 -11.35
CA ALA A 191 -12.23 -3.56 -12.40
C ALA A 191 -10.76 -3.96 -12.63
N GLY A 192 -9.84 -2.98 -12.67
CA GLY A 192 -8.41 -3.22 -12.78
C GLY A 192 -7.84 -3.91 -11.55
N ALA A 193 -8.15 -3.40 -10.35
CA ALA A 193 -7.72 -3.94 -9.07
C ALA A 193 -8.24 -5.36 -8.80
N MET A 194 -9.45 -5.70 -9.25
CA MET A 194 -10.00 -7.05 -9.18
C MET A 194 -9.56 -7.96 -10.34
N LYS A 195 -8.59 -7.52 -11.16
CA LYS A 195 -7.98 -8.32 -12.24
C LYS A 195 -8.98 -8.77 -13.32
N ARG A 196 -10.01 -7.96 -13.62
CA ARG A 196 -11.09 -8.34 -14.57
C ARG A 196 -11.00 -7.70 -15.95
N THR A 197 -10.24 -6.63 -16.11
CA THR A 197 -10.10 -5.90 -17.39
C THR A 197 -9.41 -6.72 -18.48
N SER A 198 -9.50 -6.26 -19.73
CA SER A 198 -9.05 -6.96 -20.93
C SER A 198 -7.57 -7.36 -20.92
N PHE A 199 -6.71 -6.63 -20.19
CA PHE A 199 -5.32 -6.99 -19.95
C PHE A 199 -5.14 -8.32 -19.19
N TRP A 200 -6.16 -8.77 -18.48
CA TRP A 200 -6.10 -9.96 -17.62
C TRP A 200 -7.02 -11.10 -18.07
N THR A 201 -8.13 -10.76 -18.72
CA THR A 201 -9.21 -11.71 -19.06
C THR A 201 -9.42 -11.90 -20.55
N GLY A 202 -8.85 -11.03 -21.40
CA GLY A 202 -9.20 -10.96 -22.83
C GLY A 202 -10.57 -10.34 -23.12
N SER A 203 -11.32 -9.91 -22.10
CA SER A 203 -12.67 -9.36 -22.20
C SER A 203 -12.74 -7.94 -21.65
N VAL A 204 -13.45 -7.04 -22.33
CA VAL A 204 -13.61 -5.65 -21.88
C VAL A 204 -14.47 -5.60 -20.62
N ALA A 205 -13.93 -5.01 -19.55
CA ALA A 205 -14.69 -4.82 -18.31
C ALA A 205 -15.53 -3.55 -18.34
N ALA A 206 -16.76 -3.64 -17.81
CA ALA A 206 -17.56 -2.48 -17.46
C ALA A 206 -16.94 -1.71 -16.27
N ASN A 207 -17.33 -0.44 -16.13
CA ASN A 207 -16.97 0.37 -14.96
C ASN A 207 -17.47 -0.30 -13.67
N ASP A 208 -16.64 -0.22 -12.63
CA ASP A 208 -16.95 -0.74 -11.30
C ASP A 208 -16.70 0.36 -10.26
N PHE A 209 -17.75 0.73 -9.55
CA PHE A 209 -17.73 1.75 -8.50
C PHE A 209 -17.46 1.17 -7.11
N GLY A 210 -17.29 -0.15 -7.00
CA GLY A 210 -16.86 -0.81 -5.77
C GLY A 210 -17.88 -0.79 -4.63
N PRO A 211 -17.40 -0.94 -3.37
CA PRO A 211 -18.29 -1.09 -2.23
C PRO A 211 -18.86 0.27 -1.80
N CYS A 212 -20.18 0.38 -1.78
CA CYS A 212 -20.84 1.59 -1.32
C CYS A 212 -20.87 1.68 0.21
N ARG A 213 -20.68 2.91 0.70
CA ARG A 213 -20.90 3.26 2.10
C ARG A 213 -22.40 3.23 2.42
N THR A 214 -22.75 2.92 3.67
CA THR A 214 -24.12 3.05 4.19
C THR A 214 -24.20 4.31 5.06
N ALA A 215 -25.38 4.95 5.12
CA ALA A 215 -25.54 6.27 5.76
C ALA A 215 -25.09 6.28 7.25
N ASP A 216 -25.13 5.14 7.92
CA ASP A 216 -24.88 4.93 9.35
C ASP A 216 -23.44 4.47 9.69
N LEU A 217 -22.54 4.34 8.71
CA LEU A 217 -21.13 3.97 8.92
C LEU A 217 -20.19 4.87 8.09
N ASN A 218 -19.02 5.20 8.61
CA ASN A 218 -18.01 6.03 7.90
C ASN A 218 -17.20 5.26 6.84
N TYR A 219 -17.16 3.94 6.91
CA TYR A 219 -16.50 3.09 5.92
C TYR A 219 -17.50 2.10 5.31
N ALA A 220 -17.33 1.84 4.01
CA ALA A 220 -18.02 0.79 3.29
C ALA A 220 -17.55 -0.61 3.74
N ALA A 221 -18.42 -1.60 3.55
CA ALA A 221 -18.09 -3.00 3.74
C ALA A 221 -16.99 -3.45 2.75
N PRO A 222 -16.33 -4.61 2.98
CA PRO A 222 -15.38 -5.18 2.04
C PRO A 222 -15.97 -5.39 0.64
N TYR A 223 -15.13 -5.37 -0.38
CA TYR A 223 -15.55 -5.67 -1.75
C TYR A 223 -16.12 -7.09 -1.87
N ARG A 224 -17.21 -7.26 -2.63
CA ARG A 224 -17.89 -8.57 -2.81
C ARG A 224 -18.19 -8.91 -4.27
N ALA A 225 -18.72 -7.96 -5.04
CA ALA A 225 -19.16 -8.17 -6.42
C ALA A 225 -19.05 -6.86 -7.21
N LEU A 226 -19.10 -6.97 -8.56
CA LEU A 226 -19.11 -5.84 -9.47
C LEU A 226 -20.27 -4.90 -9.13
N ASN A 227 -19.99 -3.62 -8.93
CA ASN A 227 -21.00 -2.59 -8.78
C ASN A 227 -20.98 -1.65 -10.00
N ALA A 228 -21.93 -1.83 -10.92
CA ALA A 228 -22.07 -0.99 -12.11
C ALA A 228 -22.72 0.39 -11.83
N ALA A 229 -23.24 0.64 -10.62
CA ALA A 229 -23.91 1.88 -10.25
C ALA A 229 -23.02 2.78 -9.37
N LYS A 230 -23.02 4.09 -9.63
CA LYS A 230 -22.34 5.07 -8.78
C LYS A 230 -22.94 5.03 -7.37
N CYS A 231 -22.09 4.91 -6.35
CA CYS A 231 -22.51 4.94 -4.96
C CYS A 231 -23.11 6.29 -4.56
N THR A 232 -24.18 6.25 -3.76
CA THR A 232 -24.73 7.43 -3.09
C THR A 232 -23.69 8.03 -2.15
N THR A 233 -23.44 9.35 -2.28
CA THR A 233 -22.61 10.09 -1.34
C THR A 233 -23.43 10.47 -0.11
N TYR A 234 -22.92 10.14 1.07
CA TYR A 234 -23.47 10.58 2.35
C TYR A 234 -22.47 11.50 3.07
N ALA A 235 -22.93 12.34 4.01
CA ALA A 235 -22.06 13.16 4.86
C ALA A 235 -21.26 12.29 5.85
N THR A 236 -20.00 12.63 6.11
CA THR A 236 -19.14 11.94 7.08
C THR A 236 -19.74 12.06 8.49
N LEU A 237 -19.84 10.94 9.20
CA LEU A 237 -20.38 10.89 10.56
C LEU A 237 -19.36 11.42 11.56
N SER A 238 -19.81 12.35 12.39
CA SER A 238 -19.06 12.89 13.53
C SER A 238 -19.79 12.51 14.82
N ALA A 239 -19.04 12.22 15.89
CA ALA A 239 -19.63 12.07 17.21
C ALA A 239 -20.11 13.44 17.73
N PRO A 240 -21.20 13.52 18.53
CA PRO A 240 -21.62 14.76 19.17
C PRO A 240 -20.50 15.42 19.98
N ALA A 241 -20.48 16.75 20.03
CA ALA A 241 -19.54 17.49 20.86
C ALA A 241 -19.62 17.04 22.33
N GLY A 242 -18.46 16.91 22.99
CA GLY A 242 -18.37 16.38 24.36
C GLY A 242 -18.44 14.85 24.47
N SER A 243 -18.58 14.10 23.36
CA SER A 243 -18.53 12.62 23.40
C SER A 243 -17.21 12.09 23.99
N PRO A 244 -17.24 11.00 24.78
CA PRO A 244 -16.03 10.33 25.24
C PRO A 244 -15.12 9.90 24.08
N ALA A 245 -13.80 10.02 24.27
CA ALA A 245 -12.81 9.76 23.22
C ALA A 245 -12.92 8.36 22.59
N ALA A 246 -13.32 7.34 23.36
CA ALA A 246 -13.59 5.99 22.85
C ALA A 246 -14.75 5.97 21.83
N TYR A 247 -15.88 6.62 22.14
CA TYR A 247 -17.03 6.71 21.23
C TYR A 247 -16.73 7.59 20.01
N ALA A 248 -16.03 8.72 20.20
CA ALA A 248 -15.54 9.54 19.08
C ALA A 248 -14.61 8.73 18.14
N GLY A 249 -13.78 7.85 18.71
CA GLY A 249 -13.03 6.84 17.97
C GLY A 249 -13.94 5.86 17.21
N LEU A 250 -14.90 5.23 17.87
CA LEU A 250 -15.83 4.28 17.23
C LEU A 250 -16.58 4.91 16.06
N VAL A 251 -17.11 6.14 16.20
CA VAL A 251 -17.78 6.85 15.10
C VAL A 251 -16.79 7.13 13.98
N LYS A 252 -15.60 7.65 14.28
CA LYS A 252 -14.56 7.92 13.27
C LYS A 252 -14.14 6.68 12.48
N PHE A 253 -14.13 5.50 13.08
CA PHE A 253 -13.69 4.24 12.47
C PHE A 253 -14.80 3.29 12.02
N SER A 254 -16.07 3.70 12.22
CA SER A 254 -17.26 2.89 11.98
C SER A 254 -17.31 2.26 10.58
N GLY A 255 -17.30 0.92 10.52
CA GLY A 255 -17.38 0.13 9.29
C GLY A 255 -16.05 -0.44 8.77
N ALA A 256 -14.90 0.05 9.24
CA ALA A 256 -13.59 -0.43 8.77
C ALA A 256 -13.35 -1.91 9.11
N GLN A 257 -12.98 -2.76 8.16
CA GLN A 257 -12.77 -4.18 8.45
C GLN A 257 -11.49 -4.37 9.27
N LEU A 258 -11.63 -4.78 10.52
CA LEU A 258 -10.50 -5.10 11.39
C LEU A 258 -10.48 -6.60 11.71
N GLN A 259 -9.28 -7.19 11.67
CA GLN A 259 -9.02 -8.59 11.95
C GLN A 259 -7.58 -8.76 12.44
N SER A 260 -7.21 -9.97 12.89
CA SER A 260 -5.87 -10.28 13.40
C SER A 260 -4.75 -9.82 12.45
N GLY A 261 -3.78 -9.08 12.99
CA GLY A 261 -2.69 -8.47 12.23
C GLY A 261 -2.93 -7.00 11.83
N ALA A 262 -4.18 -6.52 11.83
CA ALA A 262 -4.48 -5.10 11.66
C ALA A 262 -3.84 -4.26 12.78
N SER A 263 -3.49 -3.01 12.48
CA SER A 263 -2.90 -2.09 13.46
C SER A 263 -3.18 -0.63 13.14
N GLY A 264 -3.23 0.20 14.17
CA GLY A 264 -3.43 1.65 14.05
C GLY A 264 -4.56 2.17 14.94
N ASN A 265 -4.96 3.42 14.70
CA ASN A 265 -5.93 4.12 15.54
C ASN A 265 -7.33 3.47 15.50
N ALA A 266 -7.70 2.80 14.40
CA ALA A 266 -8.94 2.00 14.32
C ALA A 266 -8.95 0.88 15.37
N VAL A 267 -7.82 0.21 15.55
CA VAL A 267 -7.64 -0.85 16.55
C VAL A 267 -7.59 -0.28 17.97
N LYS A 268 -7.01 0.92 18.16
CA LYS A 268 -7.04 1.61 19.46
C LYS A 268 -8.47 1.96 19.91
N ALA A 269 -9.29 2.47 18.99
CA ALA A 269 -10.70 2.78 19.26
C ALA A 269 -11.49 1.50 19.61
N LEU A 270 -11.30 0.42 18.84
CA LEU A 270 -11.86 -0.89 19.13
C LEU A 270 -11.43 -1.43 20.51
N GLN A 271 -10.14 -1.37 20.84
CA GLN A 271 -9.61 -1.87 22.11
C GLN A 271 -10.18 -1.09 23.31
N ALA A 272 -10.24 0.24 23.23
CA ALA A 272 -10.85 1.07 24.26
C ALA A 272 -12.33 0.72 24.49
N ALA A 273 -13.09 0.47 23.43
CA ALA A 273 -14.48 0.01 23.48
C ALA A 273 -14.66 -1.47 23.91
N LEU A 274 -13.58 -2.24 23.99
CA LEU A 274 -13.58 -3.61 24.51
C LEU A 274 -12.97 -3.70 25.93
N GLY A 275 -12.75 -2.56 26.59
CA GLY A 275 -12.11 -2.50 27.91
C GLY A 275 -10.64 -2.94 27.93
N LEU A 276 -9.97 -2.96 26.78
CA LEU A 276 -8.59 -3.39 26.61
C LEU A 276 -7.60 -2.22 26.62
N THR A 277 -6.36 -2.50 27.00
CA THR A 277 -5.22 -1.59 26.75
C THR A 277 -5.12 -1.29 25.25
N ALA A 278 -5.23 -0.01 24.87
CA ALA A 278 -5.26 0.44 23.48
C ALA A 278 -3.85 0.56 22.86
N ASP A 279 -3.13 -0.56 22.78
CA ASP A 279 -1.80 -0.63 22.13
C ASP A 279 -1.86 -0.36 20.62
N GLY A 280 -3.00 -0.60 19.98
CA GLY A 280 -3.23 -0.42 18.55
C GLY A 280 -2.82 -1.61 17.70
N ALA A 281 -2.64 -2.80 18.27
CA ALA A 281 -2.32 -4.05 17.59
C ALA A 281 -3.43 -5.09 17.75
N PHE A 282 -3.97 -5.60 16.63
CA PHE A 282 -5.01 -6.62 16.65
C PHE A 282 -4.37 -8.00 16.86
N GLY A 283 -3.91 -8.24 18.09
CA GLY A 283 -3.35 -9.52 18.53
C GLY A 283 -4.42 -10.48 19.08
N PRO A 284 -4.01 -11.66 19.58
CA PRO A 284 -4.92 -12.68 20.10
C PRO A 284 -5.86 -12.20 21.22
N LYS A 285 -5.42 -11.27 22.08
CA LYS A 285 -6.26 -10.67 23.13
C LYS A 285 -7.44 -9.89 22.54
N THR A 286 -7.16 -9.01 21.56
CA THR A 286 -8.18 -8.25 20.82
C THR A 286 -9.12 -9.18 20.07
N ALA A 287 -8.59 -10.23 19.43
CA ALA A 287 -9.39 -11.24 18.74
C ALA A 287 -10.36 -11.97 19.70
N ALA A 288 -9.89 -12.41 20.87
CA ALA A 288 -10.74 -13.05 21.87
C ALA A 288 -11.83 -12.11 22.38
N ALA A 289 -11.50 -10.86 22.69
CA ALA A 289 -12.48 -9.86 23.13
C ALA A 289 -13.55 -9.55 22.06
N VAL A 290 -13.16 -9.47 20.77
CA VAL A 290 -14.12 -9.33 19.66
C VAL A 290 -15.07 -10.54 19.58
N VAL A 291 -14.58 -11.76 19.75
CA VAL A 291 -15.43 -12.96 19.77
C VAL A 291 -16.39 -12.93 20.96
N SER A 292 -15.91 -12.66 22.18
CA SER A 292 -16.77 -12.55 23.37
C SER A 292 -17.83 -11.47 23.23
N PHE A 293 -17.47 -10.29 22.69
CA PHE A 293 -18.41 -9.21 22.40
C PHE A 293 -19.47 -9.63 21.37
N LYS A 294 -19.06 -10.26 20.26
CA LYS A 294 -20.01 -10.75 19.24
C LYS A 294 -20.96 -11.80 19.82
N THR A 295 -20.47 -12.75 20.62
CA THR A 295 -21.32 -13.74 21.30
C THR A 295 -22.33 -13.08 22.25
N ALA A 296 -21.90 -12.12 23.08
CA ALA A 296 -22.79 -11.38 23.98
C ALA A 296 -23.89 -10.60 23.22
N HIS A 297 -23.54 -10.02 22.08
CA HIS A 297 -24.46 -9.30 21.19
C HIS A 297 -25.13 -10.18 20.11
N LYS A 298 -25.09 -11.51 20.25
CA LYS A 298 -25.73 -12.49 19.33
C LYS A 298 -25.29 -12.40 17.86
N LEU A 299 -24.08 -11.90 17.60
CA LEU A 299 -23.44 -11.81 16.29
C LEU A 299 -22.57 -13.06 16.00
N PRO A 300 -22.30 -13.40 14.72
CA PRO A 300 -21.45 -14.54 14.36
C PRO A 300 -20.04 -14.44 14.99
N GLY A 301 -19.63 -15.47 15.74
CA GLY A 301 -18.43 -15.50 16.59
C GLY A 301 -17.06 -15.50 15.87
N THR A 302 -16.94 -14.86 14.71
CA THR A 302 -15.67 -14.64 14.03
C THR A 302 -14.90 -13.47 14.65
N ALA A 303 -13.57 -13.57 14.76
CA ALA A 303 -12.70 -12.49 15.23
C ALA A 303 -12.54 -11.31 14.23
N VAL A 304 -13.52 -11.13 13.34
CA VAL A 304 -13.59 -10.03 12.36
C VAL A 304 -14.56 -8.99 12.87
N VAL A 305 -14.12 -7.73 12.92
CA VAL A 305 -14.97 -6.56 13.16
C VAL A 305 -15.53 -6.12 11.82
N ASP A 306 -16.71 -6.64 11.52
CA ASP A 306 -17.50 -6.30 10.34
C ASP A 306 -18.50 -5.18 10.64
N ALA A 307 -19.28 -4.79 9.63
CA ALA A 307 -20.27 -3.71 9.72
C ALA A 307 -21.36 -3.97 10.78
N ALA A 308 -21.69 -5.22 11.12
CA ALA A 308 -22.61 -5.53 12.22
C ALA A 308 -21.92 -5.40 13.58
N THR A 309 -20.66 -5.84 13.71
CA THR A 309 -19.86 -5.59 14.93
C THR A 309 -19.74 -4.09 15.22
N TRP A 310 -19.50 -3.24 14.21
CA TRP A 310 -19.45 -1.78 14.39
C TRP A 310 -20.77 -1.19 14.86
N ARG A 311 -21.90 -1.62 14.30
CA ARG A 311 -23.25 -1.18 14.73
C ARG A 311 -23.51 -1.55 16.19
N ALA A 312 -23.15 -2.76 16.61
CA ALA A 312 -23.27 -3.19 18.01
C ALA A 312 -22.33 -2.39 18.94
N LEU A 313 -21.07 -2.15 18.55
CA LEU A 313 -20.12 -1.34 19.32
C LEU A 313 -20.63 0.10 19.49
N LEU A 314 -21.14 0.72 18.43
CA LEU A 314 -21.72 2.06 18.46
C LEU A 314 -22.96 2.13 19.35
N ALA A 315 -23.86 1.14 19.27
CA ALA A 315 -25.04 1.07 20.12
C ALA A 315 -24.68 0.91 21.60
N ALA A 316 -23.74 0.02 21.93
CA ALA A 316 -23.29 -0.24 23.31
C ALA A 316 -22.53 0.93 23.95
N HIS A 317 -21.90 1.81 23.15
CA HIS A 317 -21.11 2.94 23.62
C HIS A 317 -21.74 4.32 23.36
N LYS A 318 -22.98 4.35 22.85
CA LYS A 318 -23.69 5.60 22.58
C LYS A 318 -23.83 6.39 23.88
N PRO A 319 -23.32 7.64 23.97
CA PRO A 319 -23.51 8.46 25.16
C PRO A 319 -24.99 8.63 25.46
N ALA A 320 -25.35 8.58 26.75
CA ALA A 320 -26.66 9.02 27.19
C ALA A 320 -26.87 10.50 26.79
N PRO A 321 -28.12 10.94 26.55
CA PRO A 321 -28.43 12.36 26.42
C PRO A 321 -27.89 13.14 27.63
N PRO A 322 -27.43 14.39 27.47
CA PRO A 322 -26.97 15.20 28.59
C PRO A 322 -28.05 15.28 29.68
N ALA A 323 -27.73 14.78 30.88
CA ALA A 323 -28.64 14.90 32.01
C ALA A 323 -28.81 16.39 32.39
N ALA A 324 -30.05 16.79 32.69
CA ALA A 324 -30.30 18.09 33.30
C ALA A 324 -29.53 18.18 34.63
N LYS A 325 -28.80 19.28 34.87
CA LYS A 325 -27.82 19.42 35.96
C LYS A 325 -28.39 19.04 37.34
N PRO A 326 -27.87 17.98 37.99
CA PRO A 326 -28.02 17.77 39.42
C PRO A 326 -26.92 18.52 40.19
N SER A 327 -27.22 19.00 41.40
CA SER A 327 -26.27 19.65 42.29
C SER A 327 -25.52 18.66 43.19
N THR A 328 -24.19 18.73 43.18
CA THR A 328 -23.24 18.09 44.12
C THR A 328 -22.99 18.99 45.35
N PRO A 329 -22.25 18.59 46.44
CA PRO A 329 -21.27 17.49 46.53
C PRO A 329 -21.22 16.64 47.84
N ALA A 330 -20.40 15.58 47.84
CA ALA A 330 -19.62 15.06 48.99
C ALA A 330 -18.47 14.13 48.50
N ALA A 331 -17.52 13.73 49.38
CA ALA A 331 -16.19 13.19 49.00
C ALA A 331 -15.88 11.73 49.48
N LYS A 332 -14.61 11.29 49.31
CA LYS A 332 -14.15 9.88 49.28
C LYS A 332 -12.79 9.65 50.00
N PRO A 333 -12.58 8.52 50.74
CA PRO A 333 -11.24 7.97 51.08
C PRO A 333 -10.87 6.66 50.30
N ALA A 334 -9.73 5.98 50.59
CA ALA A 334 -9.12 5.00 49.66
C ALA A 334 -8.38 3.75 50.26
N THR A 335 -8.09 2.80 49.36
CA THR A 335 -7.25 1.55 49.30
C THR A 335 -6.12 1.25 50.32
N PRO A 336 -5.77 -0.04 50.58
CA PRO A 336 -4.72 -0.78 49.81
C PRO A 336 -5.04 -2.27 49.44
N ALA A 337 -4.04 -3.17 49.19
CA ALA A 337 -4.15 -4.33 48.26
C ALA A 337 -3.30 -5.62 48.53
N ALA A 338 -3.39 -6.61 47.60
CA ALA A 338 -2.65 -7.91 47.45
C ALA A 338 -3.11 -9.11 48.35
N THR A 339 -2.84 -10.42 48.14
CA THR A 339 -2.00 -11.27 47.20
C THR A 339 -2.72 -12.68 47.04
N ALA A 340 -2.29 -13.87 46.55
CA ALA A 340 -1.13 -14.54 45.88
C ALA A 340 -1.59 -15.88 45.15
N LYS A 341 -0.72 -16.70 44.53
CA LYS A 341 -1.07 -18.01 43.86
C LYS A 341 0.11 -19.01 43.67
N PRO A 342 -0.08 -20.34 43.88
CA PRO A 342 0.74 -21.47 43.36
C PRO A 342 -0.08 -22.38 42.39
N ALA A 343 0.37 -23.44 41.70
CA ALA A 343 1.68 -24.05 41.44
C ALA A 343 1.83 -24.37 39.91
N THR A 344 2.55 -25.44 39.51
CA THR A 344 2.98 -25.79 38.12
C THR A 344 2.99 -27.33 37.81
N ALA A 345 3.26 -27.74 36.56
CA ALA A 345 3.58 -29.12 36.12
C ALA A 345 4.77 -29.13 35.11
N LYS A 346 5.41 -30.28 34.86
CA LYS A 346 6.81 -30.42 34.35
C LYS A 346 6.97 -30.42 32.80
N PRO A 347 8.04 -29.82 32.22
CA PRO A 347 8.27 -29.75 30.76
C PRO A 347 9.32 -30.77 30.22
N ALA A 348 9.40 -30.85 28.88
CA ALA A 348 10.41 -31.59 28.10
C ALA A 348 11.54 -30.67 27.55
N ALA A 349 12.52 -31.26 26.86
CA ALA A 349 13.77 -30.59 26.45
C ALA A 349 13.56 -29.36 25.53
N PRO A 350 14.35 -28.28 25.70
CA PRO A 350 14.11 -27.00 25.01
C PRO A 350 14.61 -27.00 23.57
N ASN A 351 13.69 -26.99 22.60
CA ASN A 351 14.00 -26.50 21.26
C ASN A 351 14.42 -25.02 21.36
N PRO A 352 15.52 -24.56 20.72
CA PRO A 352 15.98 -23.16 20.81
C PRO A 352 14.96 -22.12 20.33
N LEU A 353 13.89 -22.52 19.62
CA LEU A 353 12.78 -21.63 19.26
C LEU A 353 11.72 -21.44 20.35
N THR A 354 11.66 -22.30 21.39
CA THR A 354 10.67 -22.23 22.49
C THR A 354 10.67 -20.85 23.17
N GLN A 355 11.85 -20.26 23.36
CA GLN A 355 12.04 -18.91 23.92
C GLN A 355 11.33 -17.80 23.10
N TYR A 356 11.09 -18.05 21.80
CA TYR A 356 10.43 -17.11 20.89
C TYR A 356 8.95 -17.46 20.64
N ARG A 357 8.43 -18.60 21.13
CA ARG A 357 7.06 -19.08 20.83
C ARG A 357 5.98 -18.03 21.05
N ASP A 358 6.12 -17.23 22.10
CA ASP A 358 5.14 -16.22 22.50
C ASP A 358 5.46 -14.81 21.96
N THR A 359 6.48 -14.69 21.09
CA THR A 359 6.80 -13.47 20.34
C THR A 359 6.04 -13.39 19.01
N VAL A 360 5.86 -12.18 18.47
CA VAL A 360 5.22 -11.97 17.16
C VAL A 360 6.19 -11.27 16.21
N LEU A 361 6.51 -11.92 15.08
CA LEU A 361 7.39 -11.37 14.05
C LEU A 361 6.62 -11.02 12.77
N LYS A 362 6.81 -9.81 12.25
CA LYS A 362 6.13 -9.28 11.07
C LYS A 362 7.09 -8.42 10.23
N TYR A 363 6.62 -7.91 9.09
CA TYR A 363 7.42 -6.99 8.27
C TYR A 363 7.96 -5.82 9.12
N GLY A 364 9.27 -5.57 9.03
CA GLY A 364 9.98 -4.56 9.80
C GLY A 364 10.54 -5.04 11.16
N SER A 365 10.15 -6.21 11.68
CA SER A 365 10.77 -6.80 12.87
C SER A 365 12.27 -7.04 12.67
N LYS A 366 13.07 -6.88 13.73
CA LYS A 366 14.53 -7.12 13.72
C LYS A 366 14.98 -7.91 14.95
N GLY A 367 16.16 -8.51 14.91
CA GLY A 367 16.84 -9.12 16.06
C GLY A 367 16.86 -10.65 16.08
N ALA A 368 17.34 -11.23 17.18
CA ALA A 368 17.67 -12.65 17.29
C ALA A 368 16.53 -13.62 16.92
N ALA A 369 15.28 -13.32 17.29
CA ALA A 369 14.12 -14.11 16.90
C ALA A 369 13.92 -14.17 15.37
N VAL A 370 14.20 -13.08 14.66
CA VAL A 370 14.14 -13.03 13.18
C VAL A 370 15.29 -13.84 12.57
N THR A 371 16.49 -13.75 13.14
CA THR A 371 17.64 -14.59 12.76
C THR A 371 17.32 -16.09 12.91
N ALA A 372 16.71 -16.47 14.03
CA ALA A 372 16.30 -17.84 14.32
C ALA A 372 15.21 -18.34 13.36
N LEU A 373 14.20 -17.50 13.08
CA LEU A 373 13.17 -17.77 12.08
C LEU A 373 13.77 -17.98 10.67
N GLN A 374 14.64 -17.07 10.23
CA GLN A 374 15.25 -17.12 8.89
C GLN A 374 16.09 -18.39 8.71
N ARG A 375 16.83 -18.81 9.75
CA ARG A 375 17.54 -20.10 9.79
C ARG A 375 16.56 -21.28 9.74
N ARG A 376 15.50 -21.27 10.55
CA ARG A 376 14.51 -22.37 10.61
C ARG A 376 13.75 -22.58 9.29
N LEU A 377 13.44 -21.49 8.59
CA LEU A 377 12.84 -21.49 7.26
C LEU A 377 13.85 -21.70 6.12
N LYS A 378 15.13 -21.94 6.42
CA LYS A 378 16.22 -22.17 5.45
C LYS A 378 16.37 -21.08 4.38
N LEU A 379 16.21 -19.80 4.76
CA LEU A 379 16.45 -18.70 3.81
C LEU A 379 17.95 -18.61 3.44
N PRO A 380 18.30 -18.36 2.17
CA PRO A 380 19.69 -18.25 1.71
C PRO A 380 20.41 -16.97 2.18
N THR A 381 19.74 -16.11 2.95
CA THR A 381 20.36 -14.93 3.57
C THR A 381 19.68 -14.66 4.90
N VAL A 382 20.46 -14.70 5.99
CA VAL A 382 19.99 -14.48 7.35
C VAL A 382 20.42 -13.07 7.77
N THR A 383 19.53 -12.10 7.57
CA THR A 383 19.79 -10.67 7.79
C THR A 383 19.40 -10.17 9.19
N GLY A 384 18.74 -11.00 9.99
CA GLY A 384 18.12 -10.59 11.25
C GLY A 384 17.03 -9.52 11.08
N THR A 385 16.58 -9.25 9.84
CA THR A 385 15.58 -8.23 9.48
C THR A 385 14.46 -8.85 8.64
N PHE A 386 13.22 -8.70 9.10
CA PHE A 386 12.03 -9.30 8.51
C PHE A 386 11.53 -8.41 7.35
N ALA A 387 12.23 -8.48 6.22
CA ALA A 387 11.82 -7.86 4.95
C ALA A 387 10.94 -8.80 4.10
N THR A 388 10.56 -8.37 2.89
CA THR A 388 9.63 -9.06 1.97
C THR A 388 10.02 -10.51 1.69
N LYS A 389 11.32 -10.84 1.60
CA LYS A 389 11.80 -12.23 1.45
C LYS A 389 11.38 -13.12 2.64
N THR A 390 11.54 -12.62 3.87
CA THR A 390 11.13 -13.31 5.10
C THR A 390 9.61 -13.44 5.17
N GLN A 391 8.88 -12.36 4.87
CA GLN A 391 7.41 -12.37 4.87
C GLN A 391 6.82 -13.35 3.86
N ASN A 392 7.39 -13.42 2.64
CA ASN A 392 6.95 -14.36 1.62
C ASN A 392 7.26 -15.81 2.00
N ALA A 393 8.43 -16.08 2.60
CA ALA A 393 8.76 -17.41 3.13
C ALA A 393 7.79 -17.84 4.25
N VAL A 394 7.39 -16.93 5.14
CA VAL A 394 6.35 -17.19 6.15
C VAL A 394 4.98 -17.43 5.51
N LYS A 395 4.58 -16.65 4.48
CA LYS A 395 3.34 -16.90 3.71
C LYS A 395 3.36 -18.24 2.95
N ILE A 396 4.53 -18.74 2.55
CA ILE A 396 4.67 -20.08 1.95
C ILE A 396 4.53 -21.16 3.03
N PHE A 397 5.31 -21.05 4.11
CA PHE A 397 5.28 -21.98 5.25
C PHE A 397 3.88 -22.13 5.85
N GLN A 398 3.18 -21.03 6.09
CA GLN A 398 1.81 -21.07 6.61
C GLN A 398 0.87 -21.85 5.67
N ARG A 399 1.03 -21.66 4.35
CA ARG A 399 0.22 -22.37 3.34
C ARG A 399 0.51 -23.87 3.31
N THR A 400 1.78 -24.28 3.42
CA THR A 400 2.17 -25.70 3.44
C THR A 400 1.86 -26.40 4.76
N HIS A 401 1.65 -25.66 5.85
CA HIS A 401 1.23 -26.18 7.15
C HIS A 401 -0.25 -25.88 7.49
N HIS A 402 -1.08 -25.55 6.49
CA HIS A 402 -2.51 -25.27 6.62
C HIS A 402 -2.89 -24.21 7.69
N LEU A 403 -1.96 -23.28 7.95
CA LEU A 403 -2.18 -22.12 8.81
C LEU A 403 -2.75 -20.93 8.02
N PRO A 404 -3.43 -19.96 8.68
CA PRO A 404 -3.78 -18.69 8.08
C PRO A 404 -2.54 -17.99 7.48
N VAL A 405 -2.62 -17.64 6.19
CA VAL A 405 -1.49 -17.13 5.40
C VAL A 405 -1.26 -15.63 5.63
N THR A 406 -0.95 -15.26 6.87
CA THR A 406 -0.80 -13.87 7.32
C THR A 406 0.54 -13.24 6.90
N GLY A 407 1.59 -14.04 6.76
CA GLY A 407 2.97 -13.55 6.66
C GLY A 407 3.53 -13.03 7.99
N ILE A 408 2.84 -13.29 9.10
CA ILE A 408 3.23 -12.94 10.47
C ILE A 408 3.49 -14.24 11.23
N VAL A 409 4.66 -14.37 11.86
CA VAL A 409 4.93 -15.51 12.75
C VAL A 409 4.35 -15.19 14.12
N ASP A 410 3.19 -15.79 14.38
CA ASP A 410 2.50 -15.82 15.67
C ASP A 410 2.80 -17.14 16.41
N ARG A 411 2.19 -17.33 17.59
CA ARG A 411 2.34 -18.57 18.38
C ARG A 411 1.97 -19.84 17.61
N LYS A 412 0.93 -19.83 16.77
CA LYS A 412 0.59 -21.01 15.95
C LYS A 412 1.68 -21.31 14.92
N THR A 413 2.20 -20.28 14.26
CA THR A 413 3.29 -20.41 13.30
C THR A 413 4.58 -20.85 13.98
N TRP A 414 4.89 -20.33 15.18
CA TRP A 414 6.03 -20.77 15.99
C TRP A 414 5.93 -22.23 16.43
N THR A 415 4.78 -22.69 16.92
CA THR A 415 4.59 -24.10 17.30
C THR A 415 4.61 -25.03 16.07
N ALA A 416 4.12 -24.60 14.91
CA ALA A 416 4.34 -25.33 13.66
C ALA A 416 5.83 -25.35 13.23
N LEU A 417 6.61 -24.31 13.56
CA LEU A 417 8.08 -24.32 13.44
C LEU A 417 8.76 -25.19 14.52
N GLY A 418 8.01 -25.68 15.52
CA GLY A 418 8.44 -26.63 16.56
C GLY A 418 8.64 -26.04 17.96
N ALA A 419 8.20 -24.80 18.23
CA ALA A 419 8.41 -24.05 19.47
C ALA A 419 7.29 -24.19 20.53
#